data_AF-A0A2D6P775-F1
#
_entry.id   AF-A0A2D6P775-F1
#
_cell.length_a   1.000
_cell.length_b   1.000
_cell.length_c   1.000
_cell.angle_alpha   90.00
_cell.angle_beta   90.00
_cell.angle_gamma   90.00
#
_symmetry.space_group_name_H-M   'P 1'
#
loop_
_entity.id
_entity.type
_entity.pdbx_description
1 polymer ?
#
loop_
_entity_poly.entity_id
_entity_poly.type
_entity_poly.pdbx_seq_one_letter_code
_entity_poly.pdbx_strand_id
1 'polypeptide(L)' 'MDSLSHIFVNFSKRKMTLVDDEGYEKDVQWRFDDEGAEGFSETISEVQEIIDNNMITYCFAVK' A
#
# COMPACT_ATOMS: atom_id res chain seq x y z
N MET A 1 20.53 0.21 3.69
CA MET A 1 19.37 -0.69 3.86
C MET A 1 18.26 0.28 4.13
N ASP A 2 17.56 0.67 3.08
CA ASP A 2 16.60 1.78 3.15
C ASP A 2 15.43 1.33 4.01
N SER A 3 15.19 2.08 5.07
CA SER A 3 14.16 1.77 6.05
C SER A 3 12.84 2.33 5.55
N LEU A 4 11.77 1.54 5.69
CA LEU A 4 10.44 1.94 5.28
C LEU A 4 9.98 3.10 6.17
N SER A 5 9.60 4.22 5.56
CA SER A 5 9.15 5.43 6.23
C SER A 5 7.62 5.52 6.28
N HIS A 6 6.95 5.27 5.15
CA HIS A 6 5.50 5.41 5.06
C HIS A 6 4.87 4.50 4.00
N ILE A 7 3.61 4.14 4.20
CA ILE A 7 2.80 3.39 3.23
C ILE A 7 1.54 4.18 2.88
N PHE A 8 1.27 4.34 1.59
CA PHE A 8 0.00 4.84 1.09
C PHE A 8 -0.78 3.70 0.43
N VAL A 9 -2.01 3.48 0.90
CA VAL A 9 -2.91 2.46 0.35
C VAL A 9 -4.08 3.14 -0.33
N ASN A 10 -4.20 2.94 -1.64
CA ASN A 10 -5.27 3.47 -2.45
C ASN A 10 -6.25 2.36 -2.86
N PHE A 11 -7.40 2.31 -2.17
CA PHE A 11 -8.43 1.30 -2.42
C PHE A 11 -9.09 1.46 -3.79
N SER A 12 -9.26 2.69 -4.28
CA SER A 12 -9.90 2.93 -5.58
C SER A 12 -9.01 2.52 -6.76
N LYS A 13 -7.69 2.62 -6.60
CA LYS A 13 -6.72 2.25 -7.64
C LYS A 13 -6.16 0.82 -7.45
N ARG A 14 -6.54 0.11 -6.36
CA ARG A 14 -5.91 -1.13 -5.88
C ARG A 14 -4.39 -1.02 -5.96
N LYS A 15 -3.85 -0.01 -5.28
CA LYS A 15 -2.45 0.38 -5.36
C LYS A 15 -1.90 0.64 -3.96
N MET A 16 -0.66 0.22 -3.73
CA MET A 16 0.12 0.52 -2.55
C MET A 16 1.41 1.22 -2.97
N THR A 17 1.74 2.32 -2.31
CA THR A 17 2.98 3.07 -2.51
C THR A 17 3.78 3.02 -1.22
N LEU A 18 4.99 2.50 -1.30
CA LEU A 18 5.96 2.41 -0.20
C LEU A 18 6.94 3.57 -0.35
N VAL A 19 7.18 4.30 0.74
CA VAL A 19 8.13 5.41 0.79
C VAL A 19 9.21 5.08 1.79
N ASP A 20 10.47 5.19 1.40
CA ASP A 20 11.61 5.05 2.31
C ASP A 20 12.02 6.40 2.93
N ASP A 21 12.97 6.35 3.86
CA ASP A 21 13.45 7.56 4.57
C ASP A 21 14.21 8.54 3.67
N GLU A 22 14.61 8.12 2.46
CA GLU A 22 15.23 9.00 1.45
C GLU A 22 14.18 9.64 0.53
N GLY A 23 12.92 9.23 0.65
CA GLY A 23 11.79 9.73 -0.12
C GLY A 23 11.59 9.03 -1.46
N TYR A 24 12.25 7.89 -1.71
CA TYR A 24 11.96 7.10 -2.91
C TYR A 24 10.66 6.35 -2.78
N GLU A 25 9.89 6.36 -3.88
CA GLU A 25 8.59 5.70 -3.97
C GLU A 25 8.70 4.39 -4.73
N LYS A 26 8.10 3.33 -4.19
CA LYS A 26 7.89 2.06 -4.89
C LYS A 26 6.41 1.73 -4.93
N ASP A 27 5.92 1.52 -6.15
CA ASP A 27 4.52 1.22 -6.41
C ASP A 27 4.28 -0.28 -6.62
N VAL A 28 3.23 -0.77 -5.97
CA VAL A 28 2.64 -2.08 -6.23
C VAL A 28 1.19 -1.84 -6.64
N GLN A 29 0.80 -2.30 -7.82
CA GLN A 29 -0.55 -2.16 -8.34
C GLN A 29 -1.12 -3.53 -8.70
N TRP A 30 -2.31 -3.80 -8.19
CA TRP A 30 -3.03 -5.04 -8.46
C TRP A 30 -3.97 -4.84 -9.65
N ARG A 31 -4.27 -5.96 -10.31
CA ARG A 31 -5.19 -5.98 -11.44
C ARG A 31 -6.63 -5.79 -10.97
N PHE A 32 -7.46 -5.32 -11.88
CA PHE A 32 -8.90 -5.16 -11.68
C PHE A 32 -9.65 -6.44 -12.05
N ASP A 33 -9.18 -7.58 -11.55
CA ASP A 33 -9.79 -8.90 -11.65
C ASP A 33 -10.01 -9.48 -10.23
N ASP A 34 -10.56 -10.69 -10.16
CA ASP A 34 -10.87 -11.37 -8.90
C ASP A 34 -9.58 -11.71 -8.13
N GLU A 35 -8.58 -12.29 -8.80
CA GLU A 35 -7.27 -12.61 -8.22
C GLU A 35 -6.58 -11.36 -7.65
N GLY A 36 -6.58 -10.26 -8.41
CA GLY A 36 -6.03 -8.98 -7.96
C GLY A 36 -6.80 -8.37 -6.79
N ALA A 37 -8.12 -8.60 -6.69
CA ALA A 37 -8.91 -8.15 -5.55
C ALA A 37 -8.57 -8.93 -4.28
N GLU A 38 -8.50 -10.26 -4.39
CA GLU A 38 -8.14 -11.15 -3.27
C GLU A 38 -6.74 -10.86 -2.77
N GLY A 39 -5.74 -10.82 -3.68
CA GLY A 39 -4.36 -10.54 -3.32
C GLY A 39 -4.19 -9.14 -2.72
N PHE A 40 -4.92 -8.14 -3.21
CA PHE A 40 -4.88 -6.80 -2.59
C PHE A 40 -5.45 -6.84 -1.18
N SER A 41 -6.62 -7.45 -0.97
CA SER A 41 -7.26 -7.53 0.34
C SER A 41 -6.40 -8.28 1.37
N GLU A 42 -5.79 -9.39 0.96
CA GLU A 42 -4.89 -10.19 1.79
C GLU A 42 -3.66 -9.36 2.20
N THR A 43 -2.95 -8.77 1.23
CA THR A 43 -1.75 -7.99 1.51
C THR A 43 -2.04 -6.80 2.42
N ILE A 44 -3.13 -6.06 2.22
CA ILE A 44 -3.45 -4.91 3.09
C ILE A 44 -3.75 -5.36 4.53
N SER A 45 -4.38 -6.52 4.70
CA SER A 45 -4.65 -7.09 6.03
C SER A 45 -3.34 -7.47 6.74
N GLU A 46 -2.42 -8.14 6.04
CA GLU A 46 -1.10 -8.49 6.61
C GLU A 46 -0.27 -7.24 6.94
N VAL A 47 -0.28 -6.23 6.08
CA VAL A 47 0.46 -4.98 6.31
C VAL A 47 0.00 -4.28 7.60
N GLN A 48 -1.29 -4.29 7.90
CA GLN A 48 -1.84 -3.71 9.15
C GLN A 48 -1.39 -4.45 10.42
N GLU A 49 -1.00 -5.72 10.31
CA GLU A 49 -0.51 -6.51 11.43
C GLU A 49 1.00 -6.32 11.66
N ILE A 50 1.74 -6.00 10.61
CA ILE A 50 3.21 -5.92 10.65
C ILE A 50 3.70 -4.47 10.87
N ILE A 51 2.99 -3.50 10.29
CA ILE A 51 3.40 -2.09 10.27
C ILE A 51 2.56 -1.28 11.27
N ASP A 52 3.19 -0.32 11.96
CA ASP A 52 2.47 0.61 12.82
C ASP A 52 1.41 1.36 12.01
N ASN A 53 0.17 1.36 12.48
CA ASN A 53 -0.94 2.01 11.81
C ASN A 53 -0.71 3.52 11.58
N ASN A 54 0.14 4.17 12.37
CA ASN A 54 0.50 5.58 12.16
C ASN A 54 1.37 5.80 10.90
N MET A 55 2.02 4.76 10.39
CA MET A 55 2.81 4.80 9.16
C MET A 55 1.99 4.47 7.91
N ILE A 56 0.68 4.21 8.06
CA ILE A 56 -0.20 3.83 6.95
C ILE A 56 -1.21 4.95 6.71
N THR A 57 -1.35 5.39 5.47
CA THR A 57 -2.38 6.34 5.04
C THR A 57 -3.29 5.72 4.01
N TYR A 58 -4.58 5.70 4.33
CA TYR A 58 -5.64 5.19 3.46
C TYR A 58 -6.23 6.31 2.61
N CYS A 59 -6.28 6.08 1.30
CA CYS A 59 -6.76 7.03 0.32
C CYS A 59 -7.83 6.40 -0.59
N PHE A 60 -8.79 7.23 -1.00
CA PHE A 60 -9.81 6.89 -1.99
C PHE A 60 -9.84 7.95 -3.08
N ALA A 61 -10.05 7.54 -4.32
CA ALA A 61 -10.35 8.42 -5.45
C ALA A 61 -9.44 9.67 -5.58
N VAL A 62 -8.14 9.53 -5.30
CA VAL A 62 -7.19 10.63 -5.55
C VAL A 62 -7.10 10.88 -7.06
N LYS A 63 -7.49 12.10 -7.44
CA LYS A 63 -7.50 12.65 -8.80
C LYS A 63 -6.22 12.33 -9.57
#